data_AF-A0A139A1Z3-F1
#
_entry.id   AF-A0A139A1Z3-F1
#
_cell.length_a   1.000
_cell.length_b   1.000
_cell.length_c   1.000
_cell.angle_alpha   90.00
_cell.angle_beta   90.00
_cell.angle_gamma   90.00
#
_symmetry.space_group_name_H-M   'P 1'
#
loop_
_entity.id
_entity.type
_entity.pdbx_description
1 polymer ?
#
loop_
_entity_poly.entity_id
_entity_poly.type
_entity_poly.pdbx_seq_one_letter_code
_entity_poly.pdbx_strand_id
1 'polypeptide(L)'
;MTKAGTIPQGKDGTGRDSARKADKKHWSRKEDGCLLDLLCESRKDANAAKNRFSSQQWTRVMDKFLEQFPQPTISQYQFSNHAKFLKKKFENIQAARAERGLGWDSTSFRITAAEGVWTRLKKDNAAKYEKYHPLRKGWPLYPKASLLYKGYVIDGRNATSGEADAPLSLGDGSPSASIENIGAGKIESNEKSGYNANKAYQPFPPTHMSPTLNAQLIEAVESGNDTDVQRLIEAGASPNARKKVTIRARVWNPLGGFEWKKDSVNCESALVLAVLHSRVEIARLLLEKGAMVDGVVRWKISNWFCDRNWTLKEWQQGRWIWTCSFPSVLALGMGHGGKCTSCYGYSGDIPNMHGKLDISRSGGTLKLKHPVPVDDIFSALTIHPNIEIIRLLLKYGARFTDVELAALHKIPSQNFLSNLVAQNCIASPWSTIGMLVPGTVAYAVKHLTQEKSGGPSSHARKKRKAASDTAELRARIASLDKDNASLHQRETLLLEEIAALHASNSTLQLENKKLRSDISVGGGSKRKRLGE
;
A
#
# COMPACT_ATOMS: atom_id res chain seq x y z
N MET A 1 88.23 30.70 8.14
CA MET A 1 87.40 29.58 8.64
C MET A 1 85.94 29.94 8.43
N THR A 2 85.29 29.43 7.38
CA THR A 2 83.82 29.46 7.26
C THR A 2 83.44 28.43 6.19
N LYS A 3 82.95 27.27 6.66
CA LYS A 3 82.57 26.12 5.84
C LYS A 3 81.18 26.34 5.22
N ALA A 4 81.02 25.72 4.07
CA ALA A 4 79.86 25.65 3.20
C ALA A 4 78.54 25.31 3.93
N GLY A 5 77.46 25.88 3.42
CA GLY A 5 76.09 25.71 3.91
C GLY A 5 75.54 24.31 3.69
N THR A 6 75.05 23.73 4.77
CA THR A 6 74.20 22.54 4.79
C THR A 6 72.75 22.98 4.67
N ILE A 7 72.03 22.45 3.68
CA ILE A 7 70.58 22.55 3.52
C ILE A 7 69.90 21.68 4.60
N PRO A 8 69.00 22.21 5.45
CA PRO A 8 68.01 21.40 6.12
C PRO A 8 66.71 21.42 5.32
N GLN A 9 66.22 20.23 4.95
CA GLN A 9 64.87 20.05 4.44
C GLN A 9 63.85 20.51 5.48
N GLY A 10 63.16 21.62 5.17
CA GLY A 10 62.01 22.11 5.91
C GLY A 10 60.79 21.22 5.69
N LYS A 11 60.20 20.76 6.79
CA LYS A 11 58.94 20.02 6.86
C LYS A 11 57.76 20.96 6.57
N ASP A 12 57.40 21.12 5.30
CA ASP A 12 56.11 21.71 4.92
C ASP A 12 55.07 20.62 4.66
N GLY A 13 54.49 20.12 5.75
CA GLY A 13 53.41 19.13 5.72
C GLY A 13 52.14 19.54 6.48
N THR A 14 52.10 20.69 7.14
CA THR A 14 51.01 21.06 8.06
C THR A 14 49.94 21.99 7.45
N GLY A 15 50.17 22.49 6.23
CA GLY A 15 49.21 23.36 5.52
C GLY A 15 48.07 22.63 4.81
N ARG A 16 48.26 21.37 4.38
CA ARG A 16 47.21 20.62 3.63
C ARG A 16 46.18 19.93 4.52
N ASP A 17 46.55 19.55 5.74
CA ASP A 17 45.63 18.84 6.64
C ASP A 17 44.72 19.79 7.43
N SER A 18 45.17 21.02 7.64
CA SER A 18 44.39 22.08 8.30
C SER A 18 43.33 22.68 7.37
N ALA A 19 43.61 22.78 6.07
CA ALA A 19 42.64 23.20 5.05
C ALA A 19 41.60 22.10 4.71
N ARG A 20 41.92 20.81 4.91
CA ARG A 20 40.97 19.69 4.70
C ARG A 20 39.92 19.53 5.81
N LYS A 21 40.08 20.20 6.95
CA LYS A 21 39.13 20.14 8.08
C LYS A 21 38.15 21.31 8.13
N ALA A 22 38.32 22.35 7.32
CA ALA A 22 37.61 23.62 7.45
C ALA A 22 36.30 23.75 6.63
N ASP A 23 35.80 22.70 5.97
CA ASP A 23 34.62 22.85 5.10
C ASP A 23 33.66 21.63 5.15
N LYS A 24 33.48 21.05 6.34
CA LYS A 24 32.50 19.98 6.55
C LYS A 24 31.10 20.58 6.68
N LYS A 25 30.43 20.77 5.54
CA LYS A 25 28.99 21.02 5.47
C LYS A 25 28.26 20.01 6.37
N HIS A 26 27.45 20.52 7.30
CA HIS A 26 26.57 19.68 8.11
C HIS A 26 25.33 19.34 7.30
N TRP A 27 25.21 18.08 6.86
CA TRP A 27 24.03 17.58 6.15
C TRP A 27 22.94 17.21 7.17
N SER A 28 21.79 17.85 7.03
CA SER A 28 20.60 17.55 7.83
C SER A 28 19.89 16.29 7.32
N ARG A 29 19.07 15.66 8.17
CA ARG A 29 18.25 14.51 7.76
C ARG A 29 17.28 14.84 6.63
N LYS A 30 16.83 16.11 6.54
CA LYS A 30 15.93 16.57 5.46
C LYS A 30 16.68 16.64 4.13
N GLU A 31 17.91 17.14 4.15
CA GLU A 31 18.80 17.16 2.97
C GLU A 31 19.19 15.75 2.54
N ASP A 32 19.54 14.86 3.47
CA ASP A 32 19.82 13.44 3.17
C ASP A 32 18.61 12.75 2.51
N GLY A 33 17.40 13.03 3.01
CA GLY A 33 16.16 12.49 2.48
C GLY A 33 15.88 12.97 1.07
N CYS A 34 15.95 14.29 0.84
CA CYS A 34 15.79 14.91 -0.48
C CYS A 34 16.82 14.39 -1.47
N LEU A 35 18.10 14.30 -1.08
CA LEU A 35 19.15 13.75 -1.92
C LEU A 35 18.82 12.30 -2.36
N LEU A 36 18.37 11.45 -1.44
CA LEU A 36 17.99 10.07 -1.78
C LEU A 36 16.77 10.02 -2.72
N ASP A 37 15.78 10.91 -2.53
CA ASP A 37 14.60 10.98 -3.38
C ASP A 37 14.97 11.43 -4.81
N LEU A 38 15.75 12.50 -4.94
CA LEU A 38 16.22 13.01 -6.24
C LEU A 38 17.12 12.00 -6.98
N LEU A 39 17.96 11.25 -6.25
CA LEU A 39 18.76 10.16 -6.82
C LEU A 39 17.88 8.98 -7.28
N CYS A 40 16.77 8.71 -6.58
CA CYS A 40 15.81 7.69 -7.01
C CYS A 40 15.05 8.13 -8.26
N GLU A 41 14.61 9.39 -8.33
CA GLU A 41 13.94 9.96 -9.50
C GLU A 41 14.84 9.96 -10.74
N SER A 42 16.08 10.44 -10.60
CA SER A 42 17.03 10.49 -11.71
C SER A 42 17.43 9.11 -12.26
N ARG A 43 17.22 8.03 -11.50
CA ARG A 43 17.36 6.65 -11.98
C ARG A 43 16.15 6.14 -12.77
N LYS A 44 14.96 6.68 -12.55
CA LYS A 44 13.74 6.32 -13.31
C LYS A 44 13.78 6.91 -14.72
N ASP A 45 14.41 8.08 -14.88
CA ASP A 45 14.49 8.81 -16.15
C ASP A 45 15.57 8.28 -17.10
N ALA A 46 16.48 7.41 -16.65
CA ALA A 46 17.58 6.89 -17.46
C ALA A 46 17.38 5.42 -17.81
N ASN A 47 17.46 5.12 -19.10
CA ASN A 47 17.46 3.76 -19.65
C ASN A 47 18.49 2.89 -18.88
N ALA A 48 18.03 1.76 -18.33
CA ALA A 48 18.59 1.04 -17.18
C ALA A 48 19.98 0.36 -17.38
N ALA A 49 20.74 0.71 -18.41
CA ALA A 49 21.94 -0.01 -18.82
C ALA A 49 23.24 0.42 -18.10
N LYS A 50 23.26 1.55 -17.36
CA LYS A 50 24.51 2.04 -16.72
C LYS A 50 24.31 2.28 -15.22
N ASN A 51 25.02 1.49 -14.42
CA ASN A 51 24.97 1.53 -12.94
C ASN A 51 25.69 2.74 -12.30
N ARG A 52 26.00 3.76 -13.11
CA ARG A 52 26.69 5.01 -12.71
C ARG A 52 25.89 6.19 -13.24
N PHE A 53 25.68 7.19 -12.40
CA PHE A 53 25.11 8.47 -12.81
C PHE A 53 26.09 9.20 -13.72
N SER A 54 25.62 9.69 -14.86
CA SER A 54 26.38 10.55 -15.77
C SER A 54 26.60 11.94 -15.14
N SER A 55 27.58 12.69 -15.63
CA SER A 55 27.83 14.06 -15.16
C SER A 55 26.58 14.95 -15.32
N GLN A 56 25.82 14.79 -16.41
CA GLN A 56 24.58 15.52 -16.64
C GLN A 56 23.47 15.14 -15.65
N GLN A 57 23.38 13.87 -15.25
CA GLN A 57 22.44 13.44 -14.21
C GLN A 57 22.80 14.04 -12.85
N TRP A 58 24.10 14.05 -12.51
CA TRP A 58 24.56 14.73 -11.29
C TRP A 58 24.26 16.22 -11.30
N THR A 59 24.46 16.91 -12.43
CA THR A 59 24.10 18.33 -12.56
C THR A 59 22.62 18.55 -12.34
N ARG A 60 21.74 17.78 -13.02
CA ARG A 60 20.28 17.90 -12.85
C ARG A 60 19.80 17.63 -11.42
N VAL A 61 20.36 16.60 -10.77
CA VAL A 61 20.04 16.26 -9.37
C VAL A 61 20.50 17.38 -8.45
N MET A 62 21.67 17.97 -8.71
CA MET A 62 22.20 19.08 -7.93
C MET A 62 21.37 20.36 -8.13
N ASP A 63 20.96 20.68 -9.35
CA ASP A 63 20.13 21.85 -9.65
C ASP A 63 18.78 21.77 -8.91
N LYS A 64 18.07 20.64 -9.03
CA LYS A 64 16.83 20.38 -8.28
C LYS A 64 17.02 20.43 -6.76
N PHE A 65 18.18 19.96 -6.28
CA PHE A 65 18.51 20.04 -4.86
C PHE A 65 18.71 21.49 -4.40
N LEU A 66 19.41 22.30 -5.20
CA LEU A 66 19.67 23.71 -4.92
C LEU A 66 18.40 24.58 -5.05
N GLU A 67 17.43 24.19 -5.87
CA GLU A 67 16.09 24.79 -5.91
C GLU A 67 15.34 24.60 -4.58
N GLN A 68 15.44 23.40 -3.98
CA GLN A 68 14.78 23.08 -2.70
C GLN A 68 15.56 23.60 -1.48
N PHE A 69 16.89 23.68 -1.59
CA PHE A 69 17.78 24.18 -0.56
C PHE A 69 18.72 25.23 -1.16
N PRO A 70 18.27 26.49 -1.32
CA PRO A 70 19.09 27.56 -1.87
C PRO A 70 20.30 27.81 -0.95
N GLN A 71 21.45 27.25 -1.31
CA GLN A 71 22.68 27.32 -0.51
C GLN A 71 23.83 27.72 -1.45
N PRO A 72 24.65 28.73 -1.09
CA PRO A 72 25.50 29.40 -2.05
C PRO A 72 26.78 28.65 -2.49
N THR A 73 27.14 27.50 -1.90
CA THR A 73 28.50 26.94 -2.10
C THR A 73 28.61 25.40 -1.95
N ILE A 74 27.68 24.61 -2.47
CA ILE A 74 27.90 23.15 -2.53
C ILE A 74 28.57 22.80 -3.86
N SER A 75 29.83 22.36 -3.82
CA SER A 75 30.48 21.83 -5.01
C SER A 75 29.88 20.47 -5.42
N GLN A 76 29.89 20.18 -6.73
CA GLN A 76 29.50 18.87 -7.26
C GLN A 76 30.28 17.70 -6.61
N TYR A 77 31.54 17.96 -6.23
CA TYR A 77 32.38 17.02 -5.51
C TYR A 77 31.87 16.72 -4.08
N GLN A 78 31.55 17.75 -3.29
CA GLN A 78 30.98 17.58 -1.96
C GLN A 78 29.63 16.85 -2.01
N PHE A 79 28.80 17.19 -3.01
CA PHE A 79 27.50 16.56 -3.25
C PHE A 79 27.63 15.06 -3.59
N SER A 80 28.49 14.72 -4.55
CA SER A 80 28.75 13.34 -4.95
C SER A 80 29.37 12.51 -3.82
N ASN A 81 30.29 13.09 -3.05
CA ASN A 81 30.91 12.41 -1.92
C ASN A 81 29.93 12.14 -0.78
N HIS A 82 28.98 13.05 -0.54
CA HIS A 82 27.93 12.80 0.43
C HIS A 82 26.98 11.69 0.00
N ALA A 83 26.61 11.63 -1.28
CA ALA A 83 25.87 10.50 -1.82
C ALA A 83 26.62 9.16 -1.66
N LYS A 84 27.94 9.14 -1.89
CA LYS A 84 28.79 7.96 -1.62
C LYS A 84 28.80 7.59 -0.13
N PHE A 85 28.82 8.58 0.77
CA PHE A 85 28.73 8.34 2.21
C PHE A 85 27.40 7.65 2.59
N LEU A 86 26.27 8.13 2.06
CA LEU A 86 24.95 7.51 2.30
C LEU A 86 24.89 6.08 1.75
N LYS A 87 25.48 5.82 0.57
CA LYS A 87 25.63 4.47 0.02
C LYS A 87 26.46 3.58 0.94
N LYS A 88 27.60 4.07 1.44
CA LYS A 88 28.47 3.31 2.34
C LYS A 88 27.78 2.96 3.66
N LYS A 89 26.97 3.89 4.18
CA LYS A 89 26.15 3.65 5.38
C LYS A 89 25.12 2.54 5.15
N PHE A 90 24.48 2.51 3.97
CA PHE A 90 23.60 1.41 3.57
C PHE A 90 24.36 0.08 3.48
N GLU A 91 25.51 0.02 2.79
CA GLU A 91 26.34 -1.19 2.69
C GLU A 91 26.76 -1.71 4.06
N ASN A 92 27.14 -0.82 4.99
CA ASN A 92 27.51 -1.21 6.35
C ASN A 92 26.34 -1.82 7.12
N ILE A 93 25.11 -1.31 6.94
CA ILE A 93 23.90 -1.92 7.53
C ILE A 93 23.67 -3.30 6.92
N GLN A 94 23.79 -3.46 5.60
CA GLN A 94 23.64 -4.75 4.95
C GLN A 94 24.66 -5.79 5.43
N ALA A 95 25.92 -5.37 5.59
CA ALA A 95 26.97 -6.21 6.14
C ALA A 95 26.71 -6.57 7.61
N ALA A 96 26.35 -5.60 8.45
CA ALA A 96 26.01 -5.84 9.85
C ALA A 96 24.84 -6.82 10.02
N ARG A 97 23.83 -6.75 9.13
CA ARG A 97 22.69 -7.68 9.11
C ARG A 97 23.06 -9.10 8.70
N ALA A 98 24.22 -9.29 8.05
CA ALA A 98 24.73 -10.61 7.68
C ALA A 98 25.65 -11.21 8.76
N GLU A 99 26.05 -10.43 9.78
CA GLU A 99 26.87 -10.92 10.87
C GLU A 99 26.06 -11.76 11.86
N ARG A 100 26.65 -12.87 12.30
CA ARG A 100 26.02 -13.77 13.27
C ARG A 100 25.91 -13.09 14.63
N GLY A 101 24.70 -13.05 15.20
CA GLY A 101 24.42 -12.47 16.52
C GLY A 101 23.99 -11.01 16.50
N LEU A 102 24.04 -10.34 15.35
CA LEU A 102 23.43 -9.02 15.16
C LEU A 102 22.03 -9.17 14.55
N GLY A 103 21.02 -8.65 15.24
CA GLY A 103 19.64 -8.55 14.81
C GLY A 103 19.31 -7.23 14.10
N TRP A 104 18.08 -7.13 13.62
CA TRP A 104 17.56 -5.96 12.91
C TRP A 104 16.17 -5.60 13.43
N ASP A 105 16.00 -4.35 13.84
CA ASP A 105 14.70 -3.79 14.17
C ASP A 105 14.14 -3.04 12.95
N SER A 106 13.11 -3.63 12.34
CA SER A 106 12.44 -3.11 11.15
C SER A 106 11.59 -1.86 11.42
N THR A 107 11.26 -1.56 12.68
CA THR A 107 10.45 -0.39 13.05
C THR A 107 11.33 0.84 13.25
N SER A 108 12.46 0.68 13.94
CA SER A 108 13.40 1.78 14.21
C SER A 108 14.58 1.85 13.22
N PHE A 109 14.64 0.92 12.26
CA PHE A 109 15.70 0.76 11.26
C PHE A 109 17.11 0.78 11.86
N ARG A 110 17.33 -0.04 12.89
CA ARG A 110 18.59 -0.10 13.67
C ARG A 110 19.10 -1.53 13.80
N ILE A 111 20.42 -1.66 13.98
CA ILE A 111 21.05 -2.92 14.37
C ILE A 111 20.81 -3.14 15.87
N THR A 112 20.29 -4.32 16.22
CA THR A 112 20.02 -4.72 17.61
C THR A 112 20.90 -5.91 17.97
N ALA A 113 21.45 -5.93 19.18
CA ALA A 113 22.13 -7.10 19.72
C ALA A 113 22.21 -6.99 21.24
N ALA A 114 22.40 -8.10 21.93
CA ALA A 114 22.68 -8.10 23.36
C ALA A 114 24.05 -7.44 23.63
N GLU A 115 24.22 -6.80 24.79
CA GLU A 115 25.47 -6.10 25.14
C GLU A 115 26.69 -7.03 25.15
N GLY A 116 26.47 -8.31 25.51
CA GLY A 116 27.47 -9.39 25.41
C GLY A 116 27.97 -9.64 23.97
N VAL A 117 27.14 -9.39 22.96
CA VAL A 117 27.53 -9.52 21.54
C VAL A 117 28.37 -8.34 21.09
N TRP A 118 28.04 -7.11 21.53
CA TRP A 118 28.83 -5.92 21.21
C TRP A 118 30.21 -5.92 21.86
N THR A 119 30.29 -6.33 23.13
CA THR A 119 31.56 -6.46 23.87
C THR A 119 32.46 -7.52 23.23
N ARG A 120 31.89 -8.67 22.83
CA ARG A 120 32.60 -9.68 22.05
C ARG A 120 33.04 -9.18 20.68
N LEU A 121 32.17 -8.49 19.94
CA LEU A 121 32.52 -7.91 18.63
C LEU A 121 33.63 -6.86 18.75
N LYS A 122 33.65 -6.06 19.82
CA LYS A 122 34.71 -5.08 20.09
C LYS A 122 36.06 -5.75 20.34
N LYS A 123 36.07 -6.87 21.07
CA LYS A 123 37.27 -7.66 21.38
C LYS A 123 37.79 -8.43 20.16
N ASP A 124 36.89 -9.09 19.44
CA ASP A 124 37.22 -10.00 18.33
C ASP A 124 37.49 -9.23 17.03
N ASN A 125 36.85 -8.07 16.82
CA ASN A 125 37.03 -7.25 15.61
C ASN A 125 36.69 -5.76 15.84
N ALA A 126 37.66 -5.01 16.38
CA ALA A 126 37.52 -3.57 16.63
C ALA A 126 37.09 -2.76 15.39
N ALA A 127 37.54 -3.15 14.18
CA ALA A 127 37.19 -2.46 12.95
C ALA A 127 35.72 -2.65 12.53
N LYS A 128 35.12 -3.82 12.77
CA LYS A 128 33.68 -4.06 12.57
C LYS A 128 32.86 -3.35 13.64
N TYR A 129 33.34 -3.37 14.88
CA TYR A 129 32.69 -2.67 15.98
C TYR A 129 32.54 -1.17 15.68
N GLU A 130 33.61 -0.47 15.29
CA GLU A 130 33.54 0.96 14.95
C GLU A 130 32.59 1.27 13.78
N LYS A 131 32.40 0.32 12.86
CA LYS A 131 31.47 0.47 11.72
C LYS A 131 30.01 0.21 12.10
N TYR A 132 29.74 -0.80 12.94
CA TYR A 132 28.38 -1.30 13.17
C TYR A 132 27.75 -0.75 14.45
N HIS A 133 28.55 -0.51 15.48
CA HIS A 133 28.08 0.00 16.75
C HIS A 133 27.32 1.35 16.63
N PRO A 134 27.72 2.31 15.78
CA PRO A 134 26.95 3.54 15.58
C PRO A 134 25.55 3.32 14.97
N LEU A 135 25.30 2.18 14.30
CA LEU A 135 24.04 1.86 13.63
C LEU A 135 22.90 1.50 14.61
N ARG A 136 23.21 1.34 15.91
CA ARG A 136 22.21 1.18 16.99
C ARG A 136 21.29 2.39 17.16
N LYS A 137 21.77 3.57 16.75
CA LYS A 137 21.01 4.84 16.81
C LYS A 137 19.85 4.87 15.81
N GLY A 138 19.81 3.91 14.88
CA GLY A 138 18.82 3.83 13.82
C GLY A 138 19.08 4.81 12.68
N TRP A 139 18.61 4.41 11.50
CA TRP A 139 18.68 5.26 10.31
C TRP A 139 17.31 5.27 9.62
N PRO A 140 16.43 6.23 9.96
CA PRO A 140 15.08 6.32 9.39
C PRO A 140 15.02 6.48 7.86
N LEU A 141 16.15 6.86 7.24
CA LEU A 141 16.27 6.96 5.78
C LEU A 141 16.69 5.64 5.12
N TYR A 142 16.90 4.58 5.90
CA TYR A 142 17.23 3.26 5.40
C TYR A 142 16.23 2.74 4.35
N PRO A 143 14.89 2.90 4.48
CA PRO A 143 13.95 2.49 3.44
C PRO A 143 14.22 3.18 2.09
N LYS A 144 14.47 4.50 2.11
CA LYS A 144 14.81 5.30 0.93
C LYS A 144 16.15 4.88 0.32
N ALA A 145 17.16 4.68 1.15
CA ALA A 145 18.46 4.19 0.67
C ALA A 145 18.39 2.75 0.14
N SER A 146 17.55 1.90 0.72
CA SER A 146 17.29 0.54 0.24
C SER A 146 16.56 0.56 -1.11
N LEU A 147 15.62 1.47 -1.32
CA LEU A 147 15.00 1.70 -2.63
C LEU A 147 16.05 2.06 -3.69
N LEU A 148 16.98 2.95 -3.34
CA LEU A 148 18.03 3.41 -4.26
C LEU A 148 19.11 2.34 -4.56
N TYR A 149 19.57 1.62 -3.55
CA TYR A 149 20.79 0.80 -3.64
C TYR A 149 20.56 -0.72 -3.68
N LYS A 150 19.40 -1.23 -3.25
CA LYS A 150 19.10 -2.67 -3.26
C LYS A 150 18.57 -3.17 -4.62
N GLY A 151 18.13 -2.26 -5.49
CA GLY A 151 17.39 -2.58 -6.72
C GLY A 151 18.17 -2.66 -8.04
N TYR A 152 19.51 -2.60 -8.05
CA TYR A 152 20.30 -2.65 -9.30
C TYR A 152 21.65 -3.34 -9.14
N VAL A 153 21.66 -4.59 -8.68
CA VAL A 153 22.84 -5.47 -8.79
C VAL A 153 22.47 -6.62 -9.73
N ILE A 154 22.66 -6.41 -11.03
CA ILE A 154 22.96 -7.52 -11.93
C ILE A 154 24.47 -7.77 -11.81
N ASP A 155 24.79 -9.04 -11.77
CA ASP A 155 26.11 -9.62 -11.63
C ASP A 155 27.18 -8.89 -12.46
N GLY A 156 28.33 -8.67 -11.83
CA GLY A 156 29.47 -7.99 -12.41
C GLY A 156 30.76 -8.60 -11.90
N ARG A 157 30.85 -9.94 -11.94
CA ARG A 157 32.16 -10.56 -12.15
C ARG A 157 32.63 -10.13 -13.53
N ASN A 158 33.49 -9.12 -13.54
CA ASN A 158 34.58 -8.93 -14.50
C ASN A 158 35.57 -7.99 -13.84
N ALA A 159 36.31 -8.55 -12.88
CA ALA A 159 37.74 -8.30 -12.83
C ALA A 159 38.36 -9.21 -13.89
N THR A 160 38.70 -8.62 -15.03
CA THR A 160 39.66 -9.15 -16.02
C THR A 160 40.56 -7.97 -16.33
N SER A 161 41.88 -8.04 -16.34
CA SER A 161 42.83 -9.15 -16.33
C SER A 161 44.25 -8.56 -16.33
N GLY A 162 45.23 -9.36 -15.89
CA GLY A 162 46.67 -9.11 -16.00
C GLY A 162 47.33 -9.24 -14.63
N GLU A 163 48.21 -10.18 -14.33
CA GLU A 163 49.08 -11.04 -15.15
C GLU A 163 49.45 -12.33 -14.38
N ALA A 164 49.78 -13.38 -15.14
CA ALA A 164 50.75 -14.47 -14.91
C ALA A 164 50.93 -15.07 -13.50
N ASP A 165 50.58 -16.35 -13.32
CA ASP A 165 51.50 -17.48 -13.55
C ASP A 165 50.86 -18.82 -13.14
N ALA A 166 50.97 -19.80 -14.03
CA ALA A 166 50.88 -21.24 -13.73
C ALA A 166 52.29 -21.70 -13.24
N PRO A 167 52.56 -22.96 -12.81
CA PRO A 167 51.85 -24.18 -13.24
C PRO A 167 51.88 -25.43 -12.31
N LEU A 168 51.21 -26.50 -12.79
CA LEU A 168 51.35 -27.95 -12.48
C LEU A 168 50.88 -28.43 -11.07
N SER A 169 50.33 -29.63 -10.84
CA SER A 169 50.25 -30.88 -11.61
C SER A 169 49.26 -31.87 -10.95
N LEU A 170 48.66 -32.74 -11.78
CA LEU A 170 48.41 -34.19 -11.62
C LEU A 170 47.71 -34.77 -10.38
N GLY A 171 46.73 -35.64 -10.63
CA GLY A 171 46.35 -36.70 -9.68
C GLY A 171 44.98 -37.31 -9.90
N ASP A 172 44.89 -38.25 -10.84
CA ASP A 172 43.79 -39.18 -11.04
C ASP A 172 43.49 -40.05 -9.80
N GLY A 173 42.27 -40.60 -9.72
CA GLY A 173 42.02 -41.81 -8.91
C GLY A 173 40.60 -41.96 -8.35
N SER A 174 39.67 -42.47 -9.17
CA SER A 174 38.63 -43.40 -8.69
C SER A 174 39.25 -44.81 -8.67
N PRO A 175 38.79 -45.81 -7.88
CA PRO A 175 37.49 -46.45 -8.15
C PRO A 175 36.70 -47.01 -6.94
N SER A 176 35.40 -47.22 -7.20
CA SER A 176 34.47 -48.28 -6.76
C SER A 176 34.70 -49.08 -5.47
N ALA A 177 33.64 -49.23 -4.68
CA ALA A 177 33.07 -50.56 -4.34
C ALA A 177 31.64 -50.47 -3.79
N SER A 178 30.83 -51.41 -4.27
CA SER A 178 29.41 -51.65 -4.03
C SER A 178 29.15 -52.36 -2.69
N ILE A 179 27.99 -52.12 -2.06
CA ILE A 179 27.26 -53.14 -1.27
C ILE A 179 25.75 -52.98 -1.56
N GLU A 180 25.15 -54.07 -2.01
CA GLU A 180 23.72 -54.26 -2.28
C GLU A 180 22.95 -54.77 -1.04
N ASN A 181 21.63 -54.52 -1.07
CA ASN A 181 20.50 -55.25 -0.45
C ASN A 181 20.43 -55.25 1.10
N ILE A 182 19.27 -55.19 1.77
CA ILE A 182 18.03 -55.99 1.74
C ILE A 182 16.97 -55.13 2.50
N GLY A 183 15.74 -54.90 2.04
CA GLY A 183 14.57 -55.77 2.23
C GLY A 183 13.41 -55.04 2.93
N ALA A 184 12.19 -55.38 2.50
CA ALA A 184 10.92 -54.78 2.89
C ALA A 184 10.43 -55.16 4.30
N GLY A 185 9.50 -54.36 4.86
CA GLY A 185 8.75 -54.73 6.07
C GLY A 185 7.66 -53.73 6.45
N LYS A 186 6.43 -54.01 6.00
CA LYS A 186 5.17 -53.34 6.36
C LYS A 186 4.67 -53.92 7.69
N ILE A 187 4.28 -53.09 8.67
CA ILE A 187 3.53 -53.53 9.84
C ILE A 187 2.38 -52.54 10.09
N GLU A 188 1.17 -53.02 9.81
CA GLU A 188 -0.09 -52.50 10.35
C GLU A 188 -0.34 -53.17 11.70
N SER A 189 -0.79 -52.42 12.70
CA SER A 189 -1.46 -52.98 13.88
C SER A 189 -2.65 -52.12 14.26
N ASN A 190 -3.79 -52.77 14.19
CA ASN A 190 -5.14 -52.37 14.47
C ASN A 190 -5.46 -52.76 15.93
N GLU A 191 -6.01 -51.86 16.74
CA GLU A 191 -6.69 -52.23 17.98
C GLU A 191 -8.03 -51.50 18.09
N LYS A 192 -9.09 -52.32 18.12
CA LYS A 192 -10.46 -51.97 18.49
C LYS A 192 -10.66 -52.33 19.95
N SER A 193 -11.32 -51.46 20.71
CA SER A 193 -12.07 -51.86 21.92
C SER A 193 -13.37 -51.07 21.95
N GLY A 194 -14.48 -51.80 22.12
CA GLY A 194 -15.83 -51.29 22.02
C GLY A 194 -16.57 -51.31 23.36
N TYR A 195 -17.58 -50.44 23.48
CA TYR A 195 -18.75 -50.62 24.32
C TYR A 195 -19.96 -50.01 23.59
N ASN A 196 -21.09 -50.72 23.62
CA ASN A 196 -22.29 -50.43 22.84
C ASN A 196 -23.52 -50.26 23.76
N ALA A 197 -24.54 -49.60 23.20
CA ALA A 197 -25.95 -49.53 23.59
C ALA A 197 -26.39 -48.44 24.60
N ASN A 198 -27.03 -47.36 24.11
CA ASN A 198 -28.50 -47.24 24.14
C ASN A 198 -29.04 -46.00 23.39
N LYS A 199 -29.69 -46.30 22.26
CA LYS A 199 -30.86 -45.70 21.59
C LYS A 199 -31.53 -44.46 22.26
N ALA A 200 -31.44 -43.31 21.60
CA ALA A 200 -32.54 -42.40 21.21
C ALA A 200 -31.98 -41.01 20.81
N TYR A 201 -32.62 -40.38 19.82
CA TYR A 201 -32.19 -39.21 19.03
C TYR A 201 -31.12 -39.51 17.99
N GLN A 202 -31.55 -39.57 16.73
CA GLN A 202 -30.71 -39.33 15.56
C GLN A 202 -30.42 -37.81 15.53
N PRO A 203 -29.20 -37.34 15.82
CA PRO A 203 -28.82 -35.99 15.45
C PRO A 203 -28.51 -36.02 13.96
N PHE A 204 -29.08 -35.09 13.21
CA PHE A 204 -28.67 -34.78 11.85
C PHE A 204 -27.13 -34.83 11.73
N PRO A 205 -26.56 -35.41 10.66
CA PRO A 205 -25.11 -35.49 10.52
C PRO A 205 -24.53 -34.07 10.66
N PRO A 206 -23.46 -33.87 11.44
CA PRO A 206 -22.85 -32.57 11.59
C PRO A 206 -22.51 -32.07 10.19
N THR A 207 -23.06 -30.91 9.84
CA THR A 207 -22.85 -30.23 8.57
C THR A 207 -21.35 -30.08 8.34
N HIS A 208 -20.81 -31.02 7.58
CA HIS A 208 -19.44 -30.98 7.12
C HIS A 208 -19.40 -29.82 6.11
N MET A 209 -19.16 -28.59 6.60
CA MET A 209 -19.02 -27.38 5.79
C MET A 209 -18.12 -27.70 4.60
N SER A 210 -18.71 -27.89 3.42
CA SER A 210 -17.98 -28.53 2.34
C SER A 210 -17.08 -27.46 1.70
N PRO A 211 -15.75 -27.66 1.67
CA PRO A 211 -14.85 -26.74 0.99
C PRO A 211 -15.21 -26.56 -0.49
N THR A 212 -15.90 -27.55 -1.08
CA THR A 212 -16.44 -27.54 -2.43
C THR A 212 -17.55 -26.51 -2.61
N LEU A 213 -18.53 -26.44 -1.69
CA LEU A 213 -19.60 -25.44 -1.74
C LEU A 213 -19.06 -24.02 -1.58
N ASN A 214 -18.08 -23.82 -0.70
CA ASN A 214 -17.42 -22.52 -0.54
C ASN A 214 -16.67 -22.10 -1.81
N ALA A 215 -16.01 -23.03 -2.52
CA ALA A 215 -15.36 -22.73 -3.78
C ALA A 215 -16.38 -22.36 -4.87
N GLN A 216 -17.48 -23.13 -4.97
CA GLN A 216 -18.57 -22.84 -5.91
C GLN A 216 -19.22 -21.47 -5.61
N LEU A 217 -19.38 -21.12 -4.33
CA LEU A 217 -19.92 -19.81 -3.94
C LEU A 217 -19.02 -18.67 -4.43
N ILE A 218 -17.69 -18.80 -4.30
CA ILE A 218 -16.76 -17.80 -4.82
C ILE A 218 -16.90 -17.65 -6.34
N GLU A 219 -17.02 -18.76 -7.07
CA GLU A 219 -17.20 -18.73 -8.53
C GLU A 219 -18.51 -18.04 -8.94
N ALA A 220 -19.61 -18.35 -8.25
CA ALA A 220 -20.91 -17.71 -8.49
C ALA A 220 -20.88 -16.20 -8.19
N VAL A 221 -20.17 -15.78 -7.14
CA VAL A 221 -19.96 -14.35 -6.83
C VAL A 221 -19.20 -13.64 -7.95
N GLU A 222 -18.11 -14.23 -8.44
CA GLU A 222 -17.28 -13.65 -9.49
C GLU A 222 -18.00 -13.58 -10.85
N SER A 223 -18.80 -14.60 -11.17
CA SER A 223 -19.62 -14.60 -12.38
C SER A 223 -20.81 -13.64 -12.29
N GLY A 224 -21.17 -13.19 -11.09
CA GLY A 224 -22.33 -12.33 -10.87
C GLY A 224 -23.67 -13.06 -10.92
N ASN A 225 -23.69 -14.37 -10.61
CA ASN A 225 -24.92 -15.17 -10.60
C ASN A 225 -25.54 -15.17 -9.18
N ASP A 226 -26.43 -14.23 -8.93
CA ASP A 226 -27.18 -14.05 -7.68
C ASP A 226 -28.01 -15.28 -7.29
N THR A 227 -28.66 -15.93 -8.27
CA THR A 227 -29.47 -17.13 -8.02
C THR A 227 -28.64 -18.31 -7.48
N ASP A 228 -27.44 -18.52 -8.04
CA ASP A 228 -26.52 -19.55 -7.58
C ASP A 228 -25.91 -19.19 -6.22
N VAL A 229 -25.58 -17.92 -5.98
CA VAL A 229 -25.11 -17.46 -4.67
C VAL A 229 -26.13 -17.78 -3.59
N GLN A 230 -27.40 -17.48 -3.83
CA GLN A 230 -28.48 -17.78 -2.87
C GLN A 230 -28.61 -19.28 -2.63
N ARG A 231 -28.73 -20.07 -3.70
CA ARG A 231 -28.85 -21.53 -3.64
C ARG A 231 -27.68 -22.16 -2.89
N LEU A 232 -26.46 -21.70 -3.12
CA LEU A 232 -25.26 -22.25 -2.47
C LEU A 232 -25.18 -21.91 -0.99
N ILE A 233 -25.58 -20.69 -0.59
CA ILE A 233 -25.67 -20.32 0.84
C ILE A 233 -26.75 -21.16 1.53
N GLU A 234 -27.90 -21.35 0.90
CA GLU A 234 -28.99 -22.21 1.42
C GLU A 234 -28.56 -23.68 1.53
N ALA A 235 -27.70 -24.14 0.61
CA ALA A 235 -27.07 -25.45 0.67
C ALA A 235 -25.95 -25.57 1.73
N GLY A 236 -25.65 -24.50 2.47
CA GLY A 236 -24.69 -24.50 3.57
C GLY A 236 -23.30 -23.93 3.24
N ALA A 237 -23.13 -23.24 2.11
CA ALA A 237 -21.92 -22.46 1.85
C ALA A 237 -21.83 -21.28 2.83
N SER A 238 -20.63 -20.99 3.31
CA SER A 238 -20.41 -19.88 4.23
C SER A 238 -20.44 -18.54 3.47
N PRO A 239 -21.21 -17.53 3.90
CA PRO A 239 -21.12 -16.18 3.32
C PRO A 239 -19.75 -15.52 3.55
N ASN A 240 -18.96 -16.07 4.47
CA ASN A 240 -17.57 -15.69 4.75
C ASN A 240 -16.55 -16.56 4.00
N ALA A 241 -16.99 -17.34 3.01
CA ALA A 241 -16.10 -18.10 2.15
C ALA A 241 -15.02 -17.21 1.57
N ARG A 242 -13.82 -17.78 1.41
CA ARG A 242 -12.66 -17.11 0.83
C ARG A 242 -12.08 -17.95 -0.28
N LYS A 243 -11.62 -17.27 -1.32
CA LYS A 243 -10.85 -17.89 -2.39
C LYS A 243 -9.61 -18.57 -1.82
N LYS A 244 -9.33 -19.80 -2.25
CA LYS A 244 -8.15 -20.55 -1.81
C LYS A 244 -7.12 -20.62 -2.93
N VAL A 245 -5.98 -19.95 -2.74
CA VAL A 245 -4.85 -19.99 -3.69
C VAL A 245 -3.79 -20.95 -3.19
N THR A 246 -3.38 -21.88 -4.03
CA THR A 246 -2.38 -22.91 -3.73
C THR A 246 -1.23 -22.81 -4.71
N ILE A 247 -0.03 -22.59 -4.20
CA ILE A 247 1.21 -22.56 -4.97
C ILE A 247 1.89 -23.92 -4.82
N ARG A 248 2.38 -24.48 -5.92
CA ARG A 248 3.26 -25.64 -5.95
C ARG A 248 4.50 -25.32 -6.79
N ALA A 249 5.69 -25.49 -6.24
CA ALA A 249 6.95 -25.19 -6.94
C ALA A 249 8.00 -26.26 -6.66
N ARG A 250 8.93 -26.43 -7.61
CA ARG A 250 10.09 -27.31 -7.46
C ARG A 250 11.23 -26.54 -6.78
N VAL A 251 11.67 -27.01 -5.63
CA VAL A 251 12.61 -26.32 -4.74
C VAL A 251 13.87 -27.17 -4.56
N TRP A 252 15.05 -26.54 -4.64
CA TRP A 252 16.34 -27.17 -4.37
C TRP A 252 16.43 -27.62 -2.91
N ASN A 253 16.80 -28.89 -2.72
CA ASN A 253 17.07 -29.46 -1.41
C ASN A 253 18.58 -29.33 -1.11
N PRO A 254 18.98 -28.72 0.03
CA PRO A 254 20.37 -28.66 0.45
C PRO A 254 21.07 -30.03 0.57
N LEU A 255 20.32 -31.12 0.77
CA LEU A 255 20.83 -32.50 0.81
C LEU A 255 21.05 -33.12 -0.58
N GLY A 256 20.75 -32.39 -1.65
CA GLY A 256 20.86 -32.83 -3.04
C GLY A 256 19.51 -32.99 -3.73
N GLY A 257 19.44 -32.57 -5.00
CA GLY A 257 18.25 -32.72 -5.84
C GLY A 257 17.16 -31.67 -5.61
N PHE A 258 15.94 -32.01 -6.01
CA PHE A 258 14.79 -31.10 -5.97
C PHE A 258 13.56 -31.78 -5.37
N GLU A 259 12.81 -31.03 -4.57
CA GLU A 259 11.56 -31.45 -3.97
C GLU A 259 10.40 -30.55 -4.40
N TRP A 260 9.20 -31.11 -4.56
CA TRP A 260 8.01 -30.32 -4.80
C TRP A 260 7.46 -29.81 -3.47
N LYS A 261 7.44 -28.48 -3.30
CA LYS A 261 6.78 -27.83 -2.15
C LYS A 261 5.43 -27.25 -2.54
N LYS A 262 4.55 -27.18 -1.55
CA LYS A 262 3.19 -26.66 -1.67
C LYS A 262 2.89 -25.71 -0.51
N ASP A 263 2.24 -24.59 -0.80
CA ASP A 263 1.66 -23.70 0.22
C ASP A 263 0.28 -23.22 -0.24
N SER A 264 -0.64 -23.02 0.70
CA SER A 264 -2.02 -22.61 0.42
C SER A 264 -2.44 -21.47 1.36
N VAL A 265 -3.07 -20.43 0.82
CA VAL A 265 -3.60 -19.30 1.61
C VAL A 265 -5.02 -18.95 1.18
N ASN A 266 -5.79 -18.40 2.11
CA ASN A 266 -7.09 -17.79 1.82
C ASN A 266 -6.87 -16.33 1.37
N CYS A 267 -7.39 -15.98 0.21
CA CYS A 267 -7.29 -14.66 -0.42
C CYS A 267 -8.61 -13.89 -0.25
N GLU A 268 -9.16 -13.29 -1.30
CA GLU A 268 -10.36 -12.45 -1.25
C GLU A 268 -11.56 -13.23 -0.68
N SER A 269 -12.38 -12.59 0.16
CA SER A 269 -13.64 -13.17 0.62
C SER A 269 -14.75 -12.96 -0.41
N ALA A 270 -15.84 -13.73 -0.30
CA ALA A 270 -17.03 -13.55 -1.13
C ALA A 270 -17.53 -12.09 -1.09
N LEU A 271 -17.63 -11.48 0.09
CA LEU A 271 -18.04 -10.07 0.22
C LEU A 271 -17.05 -9.12 -0.46
N VAL A 272 -15.74 -9.34 -0.28
CA VAL A 272 -14.69 -8.52 -0.91
C VAL A 272 -14.78 -8.59 -2.43
N LEU A 273 -15.00 -9.78 -3.00
CA LEU A 273 -15.18 -9.95 -4.45
C LEU A 273 -16.45 -9.27 -4.95
N ALA A 274 -17.56 -9.37 -4.22
CA ALA A 274 -18.80 -8.67 -4.56
C ALA A 274 -18.62 -7.15 -4.59
N VAL A 275 -17.90 -6.59 -3.60
CA VAL A 275 -17.56 -5.15 -3.54
C VAL A 275 -16.66 -4.75 -4.70
N LEU A 276 -15.58 -5.50 -4.96
CA LEU A 276 -14.62 -5.25 -6.02
C LEU A 276 -15.30 -5.23 -7.41
N HIS A 277 -16.17 -6.20 -7.68
CA HIS A 277 -16.89 -6.31 -8.94
C HIS A 277 -18.17 -5.45 -9.02
N SER A 278 -18.41 -4.58 -8.02
CA SER A 278 -19.58 -3.70 -7.96
C SER A 278 -20.94 -4.45 -8.05
N ARG A 279 -21.03 -5.65 -7.45
CA ARG A 279 -22.24 -6.49 -7.47
C ARG A 279 -23.14 -6.18 -6.28
N VAL A 280 -23.99 -5.17 -6.42
CA VAL A 280 -24.84 -4.63 -5.34
C VAL A 280 -25.72 -5.72 -4.70
N GLU A 281 -26.47 -6.48 -5.52
CA GLU A 281 -27.42 -7.47 -4.99
C GLU A 281 -26.74 -8.68 -4.35
N ILE A 282 -25.59 -9.12 -4.89
CA ILE A 282 -24.78 -10.17 -4.27
C ILE A 282 -24.19 -9.68 -2.94
N ALA A 283 -23.70 -8.44 -2.88
CA ALA A 283 -23.21 -7.85 -1.64
C ALA A 283 -24.32 -7.75 -0.59
N ARG A 284 -25.53 -7.32 -0.98
CA ARG A 284 -26.72 -7.29 -0.11
C ARG A 284 -27.03 -8.67 0.44
N LEU A 285 -27.16 -9.67 -0.43
CA LEU A 285 -27.47 -11.04 -0.06
C LEU A 285 -26.41 -11.63 0.90
N LEU A 286 -25.13 -11.42 0.63
CA LEU A 286 -24.05 -11.87 1.51
C LEU A 286 -24.12 -11.22 2.90
N LEU A 287 -24.38 -9.91 2.96
CA LEU A 287 -24.54 -9.18 4.22
C LEU A 287 -25.77 -9.64 5.01
N GLU A 288 -26.91 -9.83 4.35
CA GLU A 288 -28.14 -10.39 4.95
C GLU A 288 -27.92 -11.78 5.55
N LYS A 289 -27.07 -12.59 4.91
CA LYS A 289 -26.72 -13.93 5.39
C LYS A 289 -25.58 -13.94 6.42
N GLY A 290 -25.07 -12.78 6.84
CA GLY A 290 -24.09 -12.66 7.92
C GLY A 290 -22.63 -12.63 7.46
N ALA A 291 -22.34 -12.13 6.26
CA ALA A 291 -20.97 -11.81 5.86
C ALA A 291 -20.37 -10.74 6.78
N MET A 292 -19.12 -10.95 7.20
CA MET A 292 -18.39 -10.04 8.08
C MET A 292 -18.03 -8.76 7.33
N VAL A 293 -18.59 -7.64 7.80
CA VAL A 293 -18.32 -6.30 7.27
C VAL A 293 -17.10 -5.63 7.92
N ASP A 294 -16.82 -5.98 9.17
CA ASP A 294 -15.72 -5.42 9.94
C ASP A 294 -14.43 -6.23 9.81
N GLY A 295 -13.31 -5.51 9.79
CA GLY A 295 -11.97 -6.08 9.85
C GLY A 295 -11.07 -5.71 8.69
N VAL A 296 -9.77 -5.97 8.87
CA VAL A 296 -8.74 -5.68 7.88
C VAL A 296 -8.88 -6.66 6.71
N VAL A 297 -9.16 -6.12 5.53
CA VAL A 297 -9.16 -6.90 4.29
C VAL A 297 -7.71 -7.17 3.90
N ARG A 298 -7.37 -8.42 3.57
CA ARG A 298 -6.04 -8.76 3.06
C ARG A 298 -6.07 -9.99 2.16
N TRP A 299 -5.24 -9.99 1.12
CA TRP A 299 -4.95 -11.16 0.29
C TRP A 299 -3.49 -11.14 -0.17
N LYS A 300 -2.99 -12.29 -0.63
CA LYS A 300 -1.61 -12.45 -1.09
C LYS A 300 -1.57 -12.77 -2.58
N ILE A 301 -0.55 -12.27 -3.25
CA ILE A 301 -0.26 -12.57 -4.65
C ILE A 301 0.98 -13.47 -4.69
N SER A 302 0.90 -14.58 -5.43
CA SER A 302 2.03 -15.49 -5.59
C SER A 302 3.12 -14.84 -6.43
N ASN A 303 4.36 -15.25 -6.24
CA ASN A 303 5.48 -14.72 -7.01
C ASN A 303 5.50 -15.31 -8.42
N TRP A 304 5.66 -14.45 -9.43
CA TRP A 304 5.70 -14.82 -10.83
C TRP A 304 7.09 -14.68 -11.48
N PHE A 305 8.07 -14.12 -10.76
CA PHE A 305 9.39 -13.80 -11.30
C PHE A 305 10.33 -15.01 -11.43
N CYS A 306 9.84 -16.23 -11.17
CA CYS A 306 10.66 -17.43 -11.16
C CYS A 306 10.28 -18.34 -12.33
N ASP A 307 11.03 -18.22 -13.42
CA ASP A 307 11.04 -19.09 -14.60
C ASP A 307 11.87 -20.37 -14.39
N ARG A 308 12.49 -20.50 -13.22
CA ARG A 308 13.39 -21.60 -12.85
C ARG A 308 12.95 -22.34 -11.59
N ASN A 309 13.70 -23.38 -11.25
CA ASN A 309 13.57 -24.03 -9.95
C ASN A 309 14.00 -23.06 -8.83
N TRP A 310 13.30 -23.18 -7.71
CA TRP A 310 13.43 -22.29 -6.57
C TRP A 310 14.56 -22.74 -5.66
N THR A 311 15.29 -21.81 -5.06
CA THR A 311 16.10 -22.14 -3.87
C THR A 311 15.22 -22.26 -2.64
N LEU A 312 15.69 -22.97 -1.61
CA LEU A 312 14.97 -23.06 -0.32
C LEU A 312 14.69 -21.67 0.28
N LYS A 313 15.65 -20.75 0.17
CA LYS A 313 15.53 -19.37 0.64
C LYS A 313 14.45 -18.59 -0.11
N GLU A 314 14.43 -18.70 -1.43
CA GLU A 314 13.39 -18.08 -2.26
C GLU A 314 12.00 -18.63 -1.91
N TRP A 315 11.86 -19.93 -1.69
CA TRP A 315 10.59 -20.52 -1.30
C TRP A 315 10.11 -19.98 0.06
N GLN A 316 11.01 -19.95 1.05
CA GLN A 316 10.69 -19.49 2.40
C GLN A 316 10.32 -18.00 2.44
N GLN A 317 11.03 -17.15 1.69
CA GLN A 317 10.90 -15.69 1.78
C GLN A 317 10.00 -15.09 0.69
N GLY A 318 9.93 -15.73 -0.47
CA GLY A 318 9.46 -15.11 -1.70
C GLY A 318 8.33 -15.83 -2.40
N ARG A 319 7.77 -16.94 -1.88
CA ARG A 319 6.65 -17.63 -2.57
C ARG A 319 5.38 -16.77 -2.70
N TRP A 320 5.13 -15.93 -1.71
CA TRP A 320 4.11 -14.87 -1.76
C TRP A 320 4.81 -13.53 -1.88
N ILE A 321 4.80 -12.93 -3.06
CA ILE A 321 5.60 -11.73 -3.34
C ILE A 321 4.95 -10.47 -2.80
N TRP A 322 3.61 -10.38 -2.83
CA TRP A 322 2.85 -9.20 -2.40
C TRP A 322 1.72 -9.58 -1.46
N THR A 323 1.41 -8.68 -0.53
CA THR A 323 0.22 -8.71 0.32
C THR A 323 -0.54 -7.40 0.12
N CYS A 324 -1.70 -7.49 -0.50
CA CYS A 324 -2.64 -6.39 -0.63
C CYS A 324 -3.47 -6.30 0.65
N SER A 325 -3.69 -5.10 1.16
CA SER A 325 -4.41 -4.88 2.39
C SER A 325 -5.21 -3.58 2.37
N PHE A 326 -6.39 -3.59 2.97
CA PHE A 326 -7.21 -2.41 3.22
C PHE A 326 -7.63 -2.43 4.70
N PRO A 327 -7.73 -1.26 5.34
CA PRO A 327 -8.07 -1.15 6.76
C PRO A 327 -9.49 -1.66 7.05
N SER A 328 -10.40 -1.55 6.08
CA SER A 328 -11.79 -2.01 6.16
C SER A 328 -12.33 -2.38 4.77
N VAL A 329 -13.44 -3.11 4.72
CA VAL A 329 -14.20 -3.35 3.47
C VAL A 329 -14.75 -2.04 2.90
N LEU A 330 -15.03 -1.07 3.77
CA LEU A 330 -15.52 0.25 3.40
C LEU A 330 -14.46 1.09 2.67
N ALA A 331 -13.23 1.11 3.19
CA ALA A 331 -12.09 1.75 2.52
C ALA A 331 -11.82 1.13 1.14
N LEU A 332 -11.92 -0.20 1.05
CA LEU A 332 -11.85 -0.91 -0.23
C LEU A 332 -12.95 -0.46 -1.20
N GLY A 333 -14.21 -0.41 -0.75
CA GLY A 333 -15.34 0.03 -1.56
C GLY A 333 -15.25 1.49 -2.01
N MET A 334 -14.58 2.35 -1.25
CA MET A 334 -14.23 3.72 -1.65
C MET A 334 -13.05 3.80 -2.61
N GLY A 335 -12.36 2.69 -2.89
CA GLY A 335 -11.19 2.66 -3.78
C GLY A 335 -9.95 3.38 -3.22
N HIS A 336 -9.82 3.48 -1.89
CA HIS A 336 -8.74 4.25 -1.25
C HIS A 336 -8.26 3.62 0.07
N GLY A 337 -7.11 4.09 0.57
CA GLY A 337 -6.57 3.67 1.87
C GLY A 337 -5.90 2.29 1.89
N GLY A 338 -5.80 1.62 0.74
CA GLY A 338 -5.14 0.32 0.64
C GLY A 338 -3.60 0.43 0.54
N LYS A 339 -2.92 -0.64 1.00
CA LYS A 339 -1.47 -0.82 0.92
C LYS A 339 -1.13 -2.17 0.32
N CYS A 340 -0.23 -2.20 -0.65
CA CYS A 340 0.38 -3.42 -1.18
C CYS A 340 1.82 -3.53 -0.68
N THR A 341 2.11 -4.56 0.11
CA THR A 341 3.42 -4.74 0.76
C THR A 341 4.09 -6.00 0.26
N SER A 342 5.30 -5.88 -0.28
CA SER A 342 6.09 -7.01 -0.75
C SER A 342 6.69 -7.80 0.41
N CYS A 343 7.06 -9.05 0.14
CA CYS A 343 7.84 -9.86 1.08
C CYS A 343 9.25 -9.29 1.39
N TYR A 344 9.71 -8.31 0.61
CA TYR A 344 10.99 -7.61 0.83
C TYR A 344 10.86 -6.29 1.59
N GLY A 345 9.64 -5.91 2.00
CA GLY A 345 9.35 -4.71 2.78
C GLY A 345 9.02 -3.46 1.97
N TYR A 346 9.03 -3.52 0.63
CA TYR A 346 8.48 -2.45 -0.21
C TYR A 346 6.99 -2.34 0.02
N SER A 347 6.46 -1.13 0.20
CA SER A 347 5.02 -0.88 0.33
C SER A 347 4.62 0.30 -0.55
N GLY A 348 3.46 0.18 -1.20
CA GLY A 348 2.88 1.23 -2.03
C GLY A 348 1.39 1.36 -1.77
N ASP A 349 0.82 2.52 -2.11
CA ASP A 349 -0.62 2.74 -2.09
C ASP A 349 -1.30 1.91 -3.17
N ILE A 350 -2.43 1.30 -2.81
CA ILE A 350 -3.35 0.64 -3.74
C ILE A 350 -4.78 1.12 -3.49
N PRO A 351 -5.63 1.19 -4.53
CA PRO A 351 -5.32 1.01 -5.96
C PRO A 351 -4.30 2.02 -6.48
N ASN A 352 -3.69 1.74 -7.64
CA ASN A 352 -2.72 2.66 -8.24
C ASN A 352 -3.38 3.98 -8.70
N MET A 353 -2.60 4.92 -9.24
CA MET A 353 -3.12 6.23 -9.68
C MET A 353 -4.21 6.17 -10.76
N HIS A 354 -4.38 5.02 -11.42
CA HIS A 354 -5.44 4.76 -12.41
C HIS A 354 -6.60 3.95 -11.84
N GLY A 355 -6.66 3.75 -10.52
CA GLY A 355 -7.68 2.92 -9.87
C GLY A 355 -7.50 1.42 -10.05
N LYS A 356 -6.39 0.95 -10.65
CA LYS A 356 -6.16 -0.48 -10.88
C LYS A 356 -5.62 -1.17 -9.63
N LEU A 357 -6.18 -2.33 -9.34
CA LEU A 357 -5.86 -3.20 -8.23
C LEU A 357 -5.65 -4.63 -8.74
N ASP A 358 -4.54 -5.26 -8.35
CA ASP A 358 -4.29 -6.67 -8.66
C ASP A 358 -5.06 -7.58 -7.69
N ILE A 359 -5.87 -8.46 -8.27
CA ILE A 359 -6.66 -9.47 -7.55
C ILE A 359 -6.32 -10.86 -8.06
N SER A 360 -6.44 -11.88 -7.23
CA SER A 360 -6.19 -13.27 -7.62
C SER A 360 -7.08 -13.64 -8.81
N ARG A 361 -6.56 -14.46 -9.74
CA ARG A 361 -7.34 -14.95 -10.89
C ARG A 361 -8.65 -15.60 -10.43
N SER A 362 -9.70 -15.51 -11.25
CA SER A 362 -11.02 -16.08 -10.94
C SER A 362 -10.98 -17.58 -10.67
N GLY A 363 -11.89 -18.05 -9.82
CA GLY A 363 -12.01 -19.43 -9.37
C GLY A 363 -11.99 -19.54 -7.84
N GLY A 364 -12.78 -20.47 -7.29
CA GLY A 364 -12.89 -20.66 -5.85
C GLY A 364 -11.66 -21.36 -5.25
N THR A 365 -11.01 -22.21 -6.04
CA THR A 365 -9.74 -22.87 -5.70
C THR A 365 -8.74 -22.73 -6.84
N LEU A 366 -7.79 -21.80 -6.70
CA LEU A 366 -6.74 -21.56 -7.69
C LEU A 366 -5.51 -22.43 -7.36
N LYS A 367 -5.05 -23.24 -8.32
CA LYS A 367 -3.87 -24.10 -8.18
C LYS A 367 -2.79 -23.68 -9.17
N LEU A 368 -1.73 -23.06 -8.66
CA LEU A 368 -0.60 -22.55 -9.42
C LEU A 368 0.56 -23.55 -9.35
N LYS A 369 1.09 -23.99 -10.49
CA LYS A 369 2.21 -24.91 -10.58
C LYS A 369 3.40 -24.23 -11.26
N HIS A 370 4.35 -23.72 -10.49
CA HIS A 370 5.46 -22.93 -11.03
C HIS A 370 6.41 -23.73 -11.96
N PRO A 371 6.95 -23.07 -12.99
CA PRO A 371 6.68 -21.67 -13.40
C PRO A 371 5.26 -21.50 -13.99
N VAL A 372 4.62 -20.35 -13.72
CA VAL A 372 3.26 -20.02 -14.18
C VAL A 372 3.29 -18.65 -14.85
N PRO A 373 2.64 -18.44 -16.01
CA PRO A 373 2.45 -17.12 -16.60
C PRO A 373 1.80 -16.12 -15.64
N VAL A 374 2.13 -14.83 -15.77
CA VAL A 374 1.58 -13.78 -14.88
C VAL A 374 0.05 -13.73 -14.95
N ASP A 375 -0.51 -13.90 -16.16
CA ASP A 375 -1.95 -13.78 -16.42
C ASP A 375 -2.80 -14.86 -15.73
N ASP A 376 -2.19 -15.99 -15.37
CA ASP A 376 -2.83 -17.09 -14.64
C ASP A 376 -2.79 -16.88 -13.11
N ILE A 377 -2.01 -15.92 -12.63
CA ILE A 377 -1.81 -15.67 -11.20
C ILE A 377 -2.79 -14.61 -10.69
N PHE A 378 -2.85 -13.46 -11.37
CA PHE A 378 -3.68 -12.34 -10.97
C PHE A 378 -4.24 -11.60 -12.20
N SER A 379 -5.26 -10.79 -11.96
CA SER A 379 -5.84 -9.89 -12.94
C SER A 379 -5.96 -8.49 -12.36
N ALA A 380 -5.68 -7.47 -13.16
CA ALA A 380 -5.88 -6.09 -12.76
C ALA A 380 -7.36 -5.70 -12.92
N LEU A 381 -7.97 -5.21 -11.84
CA LEU A 381 -9.34 -4.72 -11.79
C LEU A 381 -9.34 -3.21 -11.47
N THR A 382 -10.10 -2.41 -12.20
CA THR A 382 -10.29 -0.99 -11.87
C THR A 382 -11.43 -0.85 -10.85
N ILE A 383 -11.11 -0.36 -9.65
CA ILE A 383 -12.12 -0.10 -8.60
C ILE A 383 -12.82 1.22 -8.90
N HIS A 384 -14.15 1.18 -8.90
CA HIS A 384 -15.00 2.36 -8.99
C HIS A 384 -15.85 2.46 -7.71
N PRO A 385 -15.82 3.58 -6.98
CA PRO A 385 -16.65 3.75 -5.80
C PRO A 385 -18.13 3.66 -6.14
N ASN A 386 -18.84 2.70 -5.54
CA ASN A 386 -20.28 2.52 -5.71
C ASN A 386 -21.02 2.96 -4.44
N ILE A 387 -21.85 4.00 -4.57
CA ILE A 387 -22.61 4.59 -3.45
C ILE A 387 -23.55 3.56 -2.81
N GLU A 388 -24.21 2.71 -3.59
CA GLU A 388 -25.16 1.73 -3.06
C GLU A 388 -24.47 0.65 -2.23
N ILE A 389 -23.30 0.19 -2.67
CA ILE A 389 -22.48 -0.75 -1.89
C ILE A 389 -22.01 -0.09 -0.59
N ILE A 390 -21.58 1.17 -0.64
CA ILE A 390 -21.16 1.91 0.55
C ILE A 390 -22.32 2.06 1.53
N ARG A 391 -23.52 2.39 1.06
CA ARG A 391 -24.74 2.45 1.89
C ARG A 391 -25.04 1.09 2.53
N LEU A 392 -24.93 0.01 1.75
CA LEU A 392 -25.11 -1.35 2.27
C LEU A 392 -24.09 -1.65 3.37
N LEU A 393 -22.81 -1.40 3.14
CA LEU A 393 -21.77 -1.66 4.14
C LEU A 393 -22.04 -0.88 5.44
N LEU A 394 -22.39 0.41 5.35
CA LEU A 394 -22.75 1.24 6.52
C LEU A 394 -24.00 0.71 7.24
N LYS A 395 -25.05 0.34 6.49
CA LYS A 395 -26.29 -0.23 7.05
C LYS A 395 -26.04 -1.50 7.87
N TYR A 396 -25.11 -2.35 7.43
CA TYR A 396 -24.78 -3.61 8.11
C TYR A 396 -23.66 -3.48 9.14
N GLY A 397 -23.25 -2.25 9.48
CA GLY A 397 -22.37 -1.99 10.63
C GLY A 397 -20.92 -1.66 10.30
N ALA A 398 -20.58 -1.37 9.03
CA ALA A 398 -19.24 -0.89 8.70
C ALA A 398 -18.92 0.39 9.47
N ARG A 399 -17.84 0.38 10.24
CA ARG A 399 -17.40 1.56 10.97
C ARG A 399 -16.79 2.60 10.02
N PHE A 400 -17.18 3.85 10.24
CA PHE A 400 -16.66 4.99 9.52
C PHE A 400 -15.66 5.73 10.41
N THR A 401 -14.36 5.63 10.11
CA THR A 401 -13.27 6.20 10.92
C THR A 401 -12.55 7.32 10.16
N ASP A 402 -11.53 7.92 10.81
CA ASP A 402 -10.67 8.94 10.20
C ASP A 402 -10.01 8.47 8.90
N VAL A 403 -9.79 7.17 8.75
CA VAL A 403 -9.20 6.59 7.54
C VAL A 403 -10.17 6.64 6.37
N GLU A 404 -11.45 6.32 6.61
CA GLU A 404 -12.51 6.44 5.62
C GLU A 404 -12.83 7.90 5.32
N LEU A 405 -12.79 8.79 6.31
CA LEU A 405 -12.89 10.25 6.09
C LEU A 405 -11.77 10.76 5.16
N ALA A 406 -10.52 10.38 5.43
CA ALA A 406 -9.38 10.79 4.61
C ALA A 406 -9.44 10.20 3.20
N ALA A 407 -10.01 9.00 3.03
CA ALA A 407 -10.29 8.39 1.73
C ALA A 407 -11.36 9.19 0.97
N LEU A 408 -12.41 9.63 1.66
CA LEU A 408 -13.54 10.36 1.09
C LEU A 408 -13.12 11.72 0.51
N HIS A 409 -12.21 12.44 1.18
CA HIS A 409 -11.64 13.70 0.68
C HIS A 409 -10.80 13.58 -0.60
N LYS A 410 -10.41 12.35 -0.98
CA LYS A 410 -9.65 12.10 -2.21
C LYS A 410 -10.54 11.81 -3.41
N ILE A 411 -11.84 11.58 -3.18
CA ILE A 411 -12.80 11.32 -4.26
C ILE A 411 -13.15 12.67 -4.91
N PRO A 412 -12.92 12.86 -6.23
CA PRO A 412 -13.10 14.15 -6.90
C PRO A 412 -14.54 14.70 -6.88
N SER A 413 -15.53 13.85 -6.67
CA SER A 413 -16.95 14.20 -6.74
C SER A 413 -17.47 14.74 -5.41
N GLN A 414 -17.52 16.06 -5.26
CA GLN A 414 -18.17 16.74 -4.12
C GLN A 414 -19.64 16.27 -3.93
N ASN A 415 -20.32 15.90 -5.03
CA ASN A 415 -21.68 15.35 -5.01
C ASN A 415 -21.79 14.01 -4.27
N PHE A 416 -20.71 13.23 -4.19
CA PHE A 416 -20.71 11.94 -3.49
C PHE A 416 -20.77 12.13 -1.97
N LEU A 417 -20.04 13.12 -1.45
CA LEU A 417 -20.10 13.56 -0.07
C LEU A 417 -21.48 14.11 0.29
N SER A 418 -22.00 15.03 -0.53
CA SER A 418 -23.32 15.62 -0.34
C SER A 418 -24.42 14.57 -0.34
N ASN A 419 -24.33 13.55 -1.20
CA ASN A 419 -25.31 12.45 -1.25
C ASN A 419 -25.25 11.50 -0.04
N LEU A 420 -24.07 11.30 0.56
CA LEU A 420 -23.92 10.50 1.78
C LEU A 420 -24.46 11.24 3.01
N VAL A 421 -24.22 12.55 3.09
CA VAL A 421 -24.67 13.41 4.20
C VAL A 421 -26.16 13.74 4.10
N ALA A 422 -26.66 14.11 2.91
CA ALA A 422 -28.07 14.45 2.69
C ALA A 422 -29.03 13.28 2.97
N GLN A 423 -28.52 12.05 2.95
CA GLN A 423 -29.29 10.84 3.21
C GLN A 423 -29.03 10.24 4.60
N ASN A 424 -28.46 11.04 5.52
CA ASN A 424 -28.26 10.70 6.92
C ASN A 424 -27.41 9.42 7.16
N CYS A 425 -26.58 9.04 6.19
CA CYS A 425 -25.74 7.83 6.29
C CYS A 425 -24.51 8.05 7.20
N ILE A 426 -24.16 9.32 7.44
CA ILE A 426 -23.10 9.78 8.34
C ILE A 426 -23.65 11.02 9.03
N ALA A 427 -23.50 11.15 10.36
CA ALA A 427 -23.81 12.42 11.03
C ALA A 427 -22.98 13.53 10.38
N SER A 428 -23.58 14.73 10.20
CA SER A 428 -22.89 15.86 9.56
C SER A 428 -21.42 15.93 10.03
N PRO A 429 -20.42 15.84 9.14
CA PRO A 429 -19.00 15.86 9.53
C PRO A 429 -18.62 17.09 10.35
N TRP A 430 -19.47 18.12 10.31
CA TRP A 430 -19.30 19.41 10.95
C TRP A 430 -19.88 19.48 12.39
N SER A 431 -20.65 18.49 12.84
CA SER A 431 -21.23 18.52 14.20
C SER A 431 -20.31 17.90 15.28
N THR A 432 -19.41 16.99 14.92
CA THR A 432 -18.49 16.35 15.88
C THR A 432 -17.20 17.16 16.13
N ILE A 433 -16.92 18.20 15.33
CA ILE A 433 -15.83 19.17 15.55
C ILE A 433 -16.37 20.44 16.27
N GLY A 434 -17.50 20.32 16.98
CA GLY A 434 -18.16 21.42 17.68
C GLY A 434 -17.71 21.66 19.14
N MET A 435 -16.69 20.96 19.65
CA MET A 435 -16.20 21.16 21.02
C MET A 435 -14.67 21.24 21.12
N LEU A 436 -14.09 22.34 20.64
CA LEU A 436 -12.87 22.88 21.24
C LEU A 436 -12.94 24.42 21.26
N VAL A 437 -13.24 24.92 22.47
CA VAL A 437 -13.19 26.28 23.01
C VAL A 437 -12.56 27.37 22.10
N PRO A 438 -13.25 28.50 21.85
CA PRO A 438 -12.67 29.65 21.16
C PRO A 438 -11.61 30.32 22.06
N GLY A 439 -10.35 29.90 21.90
CA GLY A 439 -9.21 30.45 22.62
C GLY A 439 -7.85 29.97 22.12
N THR A 440 -7.79 28.79 21.50
CA THR A 440 -6.51 28.16 21.14
C THR A 440 -5.91 28.65 19.81
N VAL A 441 -6.73 29.24 18.93
CA VAL A 441 -6.24 29.86 17.67
C VAL A 441 -5.44 31.14 17.96
N ALA A 442 -5.79 31.88 19.02
CA ALA A 442 -5.04 33.07 19.42
C ALA A 442 -3.64 32.73 19.97
N TYR A 443 -3.47 31.57 20.60
CA TYR A 443 -2.17 31.12 21.13
C TYR A 443 -1.25 30.60 20.03
N ALA A 444 -1.79 29.88 19.04
CA ALA A 444 -1.03 29.39 17.88
C ALA A 444 -0.59 30.51 16.93
N VAL A 445 -1.37 31.59 16.81
CA VAL A 445 -1.00 32.77 15.99
C VAL A 445 0.05 33.65 16.70
N LYS A 446 0.06 33.72 18.03
CA LYS A 446 1.04 34.54 18.79
C LYS A 446 2.45 33.95 18.77
N HIS A 447 2.58 32.63 18.67
CA HIS A 447 3.88 31.93 18.64
C HIS A 447 4.51 31.77 17.24
N LEU A 448 3.81 32.16 16.17
CA LEU A 448 4.39 32.22 14.81
C LEU A 448 5.00 33.60 14.47
N THR A 449 4.94 34.57 15.40
CA THR A 449 5.41 35.96 15.18
C THR A 449 6.58 36.41 16.07
N GLN A 450 7.45 35.50 16.50
CA GLN A 450 8.81 35.81 16.98
C GLN A 450 9.73 34.74 16.39
N GLU A 451 10.53 34.99 15.34
CA GLU A 451 11.85 35.63 15.28
C GLU A 451 12.31 35.45 13.80
N LYS A 452 13.04 36.31 13.07
CA LYS A 452 14.30 37.01 13.34
C LYS A 452 14.51 38.12 12.30
N SER A 453 15.18 39.16 12.73
CA SER A 453 15.61 40.36 12.01
C SER A 453 16.73 40.11 10.97
N GLY A 454 16.65 40.80 9.83
CA GLY A 454 17.75 40.96 8.86
C GLY A 454 17.34 41.60 7.51
N GLY A 455 17.64 42.89 7.30
CA GLY A 455 17.73 43.57 5.97
C GLY A 455 16.48 44.31 5.42
N PRO A 456 16.44 45.66 5.27
CA PRO A 456 15.15 46.39 5.27
C PRO A 456 14.39 46.60 3.95
N SER A 457 14.96 46.45 2.74
CA SER A 457 14.33 47.06 1.54
C SER A 457 13.46 46.12 0.68
N SER A 458 13.88 44.88 0.44
CA SER A 458 13.17 43.97 -0.49
C SER A 458 12.02 43.19 0.17
N HIS A 459 12.17 42.84 1.45
CA HIS A 459 11.18 42.05 2.20
C HIS A 459 9.92 42.85 2.54
N ALA A 460 10.02 44.15 2.80
CA ALA A 460 8.86 45.00 3.09
C ALA A 460 7.92 45.10 1.88
N ARG A 461 8.46 45.20 0.66
CA ARG A 461 7.67 45.24 -0.58
C ARG A 461 7.01 43.90 -0.89
N LYS A 462 7.75 42.79 -0.73
CA LYS A 462 7.19 41.43 -0.90
C LYS A 462 6.12 41.11 0.15
N LYS A 463 6.31 41.54 1.40
CA LYS A 463 5.33 41.37 2.49
C LYS A 463 4.07 42.21 2.28
N ARG A 464 4.21 43.45 1.79
CA ARG A 464 3.08 44.30 1.41
C ARG A 464 2.30 43.73 0.22
N LYS A 465 3.00 43.20 -0.80
CA LYS A 465 2.35 42.55 -1.94
C LYS A 465 1.61 41.29 -1.51
N ALA A 466 2.25 40.40 -0.74
CA ALA A 466 1.58 39.21 -0.21
C ALA A 466 0.39 39.55 0.69
N ALA A 467 0.49 40.60 1.52
CA ALA A 467 -0.64 41.07 2.33
C ALA A 467 -1.80 41.61 1.47
N SER A 468 -1.48 42.35 0.39
CA SER A 468 -2.45 42.84 -0.59
C SER A 468 -3.15 41.68 -1.30
N ASP A 469 -2.39 40.71 -1.81
CA ASP A 469 -2.90 39.55 -2.52
C ASP A 469 -3.79 38.69 -1.59
N THR A 470 -3.42 38.55 -0.31
CA THR A 470 -4.28 37.85 0.68
C THR A 470 -5.54 38.62 1.06
N ALA A 471 -5.52 39.96 1.04
CA ALA A 471 -6.70 40.77 1.30
C ALA A 471 -7.68 40.72 0.10
N GLU A 472 -7.15 40.73 -1.12
CA GLU A 472 -7.92 40.58 -2.35
C GLU A 472 -8.60 39.21 -2.42
N LEU A 473 -7.87 38.13 -2.09
CA LEU A 473 -8.43 36.78 -2.02
C LEU A 473 -9.55 36.67 -0.97
N ARG A 474 -9.38 37.29 0.21
CA ARG A 474 -10.43 37.32 1.24
C ARG A 474 -11.67 38.09 0.80
N ALA A 475 -11.50 39.23 0.13
CA ALA A 475 -12.61 40.00 -0.42
C ALA A 475 -13.36 39.20 -1.50
N ARG A 476 -12.64 38.45 -2.35
CA ARG A 476 -13.25 37.61 -3.37
C ARG A 476 -14.00 36.42 -2.79
N ILE A 477 -13.49 35.80 -1.73
CA ILE A 477 -14.19 34.75 -0.98
C ILE A 477 -15.49 35.32 -0.38
N ALA A 478 -15.43 36.47 0.30
CA ALA A 478 -16.61 37.10 0.87
C ALA A 478 -17.68 37.48 -0.19
N SER A 479 -17.24 37.89 -1.39
CA SER A 479 -18.14 38.13 -2.51
C SER A 479 -18.81 36.84 -3.00
N LEU A 480 -18.04 35.77 -3.16
CA LEU A 480 -18.56 34.46 -3.58
C LEU A 480 -19.52 33.87 -2.55
N ASP A 481 -19.27 34.07 -1.25
CA ASP A 481 -20.17 33.64 -0.19
C ASP A 481 -21.52 34.40 -0.24
N LYS A 482 -21.49 35.69 -0.59
CA LYS A 482 -22.70 36.49 -0.80
C LYS A 482 -23.48 36.02 -2.02
N ASP A 483 -22.81 35.71 -3.12
CA ASP A 483 -23.43 35.21 -4.34
C ASP A 483 -24.05 33.82 -4.11
N ASN A 484 -23.35 32.93 -3.39
CA ASN A 484 -23.88 31.62 -3.00
C ASN A 484 -25.11 31.75 -2.10
N ALA A 485 -25.12 32.67 -1.14
CA ALA A 485 -26.30 32.94 -0.31
C ALA A 485 -27.50 33.41 -1.15
N SER A 486 -27.26 34.27 -2.16
CA SER A 486 -28.31 34.72 -3.08
C SER A 486 -28.84 33.58 -3.97
N LEU A 487 -27.95 32.70 -4.44
CA LEU A 487 -28.34 31.51 -5.21
C LEU A 487 -29.18 30.55 -4.37
N HIS A 488 -28.80 30.28 -3.12
CA HIS A 488 -29.61 29.46 -2.22
C HIS A 488 -30.98 30.07 -1.93
N GLN A 489 -31.06 31.40 -1.77
CA GLN A 489 -32.36 32.06 -1.61
C GLN A 489 -33.23 31.87 -2.86
N ARG A 490 -32.65 31.95 -4.06
CA ARG A 490 -33.38 31.72 -5.32
C ARG A 490 -33.81 30.27 -5.49
N GLU A 491 -32.98 29.31 -5.08
CA GLU A 491 -33.32 27.89 -5.06
C GLU A 491 -34.51 27.61 -4.13
N THR A 492 -34.54 28.20 -2.93
CA THR A 492 -35.67 28.07 -2.01
C THR A 492 -36.96 28.62 -2.62
N LEU A 493 -36.92 29.79 -3.24
CA LEU A 493 -38.09 30.37 -3.90
C LEU A 493 -38.61 29.50 -5.06
N LEU A 494 -37.71 28.89 -5.85
CA LEU A 494 -38.10 27.98 -6.92
C LEU A 494 -38.74 26.69 -6.37
N LEU A 495 -38.25 26.17 -5.24
CA LEU A 495 -38.85 25.00 -4.59
C LEU A 495 -40.25 25.30 -4.05
N GLU A 496 -40.46 26.50 -3.49
CA GLU A 496 -41.80 26.97 -3.08
C GLU A 496 -42.75 27.11 -4.28
N GLU A 497 -42.27 27.64 -5.40
CA GLU A 497 -43.05 27.75 -6.64
C GLU A 497 -43.44 26.37 -7.20
N ILE A 498 -42.51 25.41 -7.23
CA ILE A 498 -42.79 24.03 -7.66
C ILE A 498 -43.85 23.39 -6.74
N ALA A 499 -43.76 23.60 -5.43
CA ALA A 499 -44.73 23.09 -4.48
C ALA A 499 -46.14 23.69 -4.72
N ALA A 500 -46.23 25.00 -5.01
CA ALA A 500 -47.49 25.66 -5.35
C ALA A 500 -48.08 25.12 -6.66
N LEU A 501 -47.25 24.91 -7.69
CA LEU A 501 -47.67 24.31 -8.96
C LEU A 501 -48.18 22.88 -8.77
N HIS A 502 -47.53 22.07 -7.94
CA HIS A 502 -48.00 20.71 -7.62
C HIS A 502 -49.34 20.72 -6.90
N ALA A 503 -49.58 21.65 -5.97
CA ALA A 503 -50.86 21.79 -5.29
C ALA A 503 -51.99 22.20 -6.25
N SER A 504 -51.72 23.16 -7.15
CA SER A 504 -52.66 23.57 -8.20
C SER A 504 -52.98 22.42 -9.16
N ASN A 505 -51.97 21.69 -9.62
CA ASN A 505 -52.16 20.54 -10.51
C ASN A 505 -52.97 19.42 -9.85
N SER A 506 -52.75 19.17 -8.55
CA SER A 506 -53.54 18.20 -7.77
C SER A 506 -55.02 18.61 -7.70
N THR A 507 -55.30 19.90 -7.56
CA THR A 507 -56.67 20.44 -7.55
C THR A 507 -57.34 20.27 -8.91
N LEU A 508 -56.64 20.59 -9.99
CA LEU A 508 -57.12 20.38 -11.37
C LEU A 508 -57.37 18.90 -11.68
N GLN A 509 -56.56 17.98 -11.15
CA GLN A 509 -56.80 16.55 -11.29
C GLN A 509 -58.09 16.11 -10.58
N LEU A 510 -58.38 16.66 -9.41
CA LEU A 510 -59.61 16.39 -8.68
C LEU A 510 -60.84 16.93 -9.42
N GLU A 511 -60.76 18.14 -9.97
CA GLU A 511 -61.82 18.73 -10.78
C GLU A 511 -62.07 17.94 -12.08
N ASN A 512 -61.00 17.55 -12.78
CA ASN A 512 -61.10 16.67 -13.94
C ASN A 512 -61.75 15.32 -13.60
N LYS A 513 -61.44 14.75 -12.43
CA LYS A 513 -62.08 13.51 -11.97
C LYS A 513 -63.58 13.70 -11.73
N LYS A 514 -63.98 14.84 -11.14
CA LYS A 514 -65.39 15.19 -10.90
C LYS A 514 -66.14 15.41 -12.21
N LEU A 515 -65.57 16.15 -13.16
CA LEU A 515 -66.18 16.34 -14.48
C LEU A 515 -66.36 15.00 -15.23
N ARG A 516 -65.38 14.09 -15.13
CA ARG A 516 -65.50 12.74 -15.70
C ARG A 516 -66.61 11.92 -15.04
N SER A 517 -66.82 12.04 -13.73
CA SER A 517 -67.96 11.38 -13.06
C SER A 517 -69.30 11.98 -13.48
N ASP A 518 -69.38 13.31 -13.63
CA ASP A 518 -70.62 13.98 -14.02
C ASP A 518 -71.03 13.66 -15.46
N ILE A 519 -70.07 13.51 -16.38
CA ILE A 519 -70.29 13.03 -17.75
C ILE A 519 -70.79 11.58 -17.76
N SER A 520 -70.23 10.72 -16.88
CA SER A 520 -70.67 9.33 -16.73
C SER A 520 -72.13 9.21 -16.25
N VAL A 521 -72.54 10.08 -15.32
CA VAL A 521 -73.92 10.12 -14.79
C VAL A 521 -74.90 10.77 -15.80
N GLY A 522 -74.47 11.80 -16.54
CA GLY A 522 -75.28 12.46 -17.57
C GLY A 522 -75.55 11.62 -18.82
N GLY A 523 -74.68 10.67 -19.15
CA GLY A 523 -74.86 9.73 -20.28
C GLY A 523 -75.95 8.68 -20.06
N GLY A 524 -76.30 8.38 -18.80
CA GLY A 524 -77.35 7.42 -18.44
C GLY A 524 -78.77 7.94 -18.60
N SER A 525 -78.99 9.26 -18.42
CA SER A 525 -80.34 9.86 -18.48
C SER A 525 -80.82 10.19 -19.90
N LYS A 526 -79.93 10.34 -20.89
CA LYS A 526 -80.35 10.61 -22.29
C LYS A 526 -80.71 9.36 -23.10
N ARG A 527 -80.36 8.15 -22.65
CA ARG A 527 -80.74 6.89 -23.33
C ARG A 527 -82.14 6.36 -22.99
N LYS A 528 -82.84 6.99 -22.02
CA LYS A 528 -84.17 6.54 -21.56
C LYS A 528 -85.37 7.37 -22.08
N ARG A 529 -85.18 8.29 -23.04
CA ARG A 529 -86.25 9.13 -23.62
C ARG A 529 -86.34 9.10 -25.15
N LEU A 530 -85.86 8.04 -25.80
CA LEU A 530 -85.97 7.84 -27.26
C LEU A 530 -86.63 6.50 -27.62
N GLY A 531 -87.49 5.99 -26.74
CA GLY A 531 -88.22 4.73 -26.95
C GLY A 531 -89.59 4.80 -26.30
N GLU A 532 -90.43 5.70 -26.78
CA GLU A 532 -91.90 5.63 -26.76
C GLU A 532 -92.42 6.13 -28.11
#